data_AF-A0A8X6JPE2-F1
#
_entry.id   AF-A0A8X6JPE2-F1
#
_cell.length_a   1.000
_cell.length_b   1.000
_cell.length_c   1.000
_cell.angle_alpha   90.00
_cell.angle_beta   90.00
_cell.angle_gamma   90.00
#
_symmetry.space_group_name_H-M   'P 1'
#
loop_
_entity.id
_entity.type
_entity.pdbx_description
1 polymer ?
#
loop_
_entity_poly.entity_id
_entity_poly.type
_entity_poly.pdbx_seq_one_letter_code
_entity_poly.pdbx_strand_id
1 'polypeptide(L)'
;TLQVEVCPGSTAALPCPALTPIQANDHALAAFWYKDDQVTPFYMVDARTSLSIELGKHRQLSHLGNRSMFNVSLNPAVLYVDVETKEDAGTYVCRVDSYRSLTRTSTVTLIVLSPTPKLHIYEEETLLRDVAGPYKEGSDLELTCELTGGKNCLILKGRKKSTFQL
;
A
#
# COMPACT_ATOMS: atom_id res chain seq x y z
N THR A 1 -5.36 15.03 -1.89
CA THR A 1 -4.38 13.95 -2.15
C THR A 1 -5.07 12.62 -2.01
N LEU A 2 -4.92 11.72 -2.98
CA LEU A 2 -5.51 10.37 -2.89
C LEU A 2 -4.69 9.52 -1.92
N GLN A 3 -5.37 8.73 -1.08
CA GLN A 3 -4.72 7.79 -0.16
C GLN A 3 -5.10 6.36 -0.54
N VAL A 4 -4.13 5.46 -0.51
CA VAL A 4 -4.30 4.03 -0.71
C VAL A 4 -3.70 3.32 0.50
N GLU A 5 -4.52 2.54 1.19
CA GLU A 5 -4.13 1.76 2.37
C GLU A 5 -4.05 0.28 1.99
N VAL A 6 -2.93 -0.37 2.29
CA VAL A 6 -2.74 -1.80 1.99
C VAL A 6 -1.97 -2.52 3.09
N CYS A 7 -2.01 -3.84 3.03
CA CYS A 7 -1.25 -4.71 3.93
C CYS A 7 0.13 -5.04 3.38
N PRO A 8 1.14 -5.27 4.25
CA PRO A 8 2.36 -5.93 3.84
C PRO A 8 2.05 -7.28 3.18
N GLY A 9 2.73 -7.58 2.07
CA GLY A 9 2.52 -8.77 1.26
C GLY A 9 1.34 -8.69 0.28
N SER A 10 0.75 -7.52 0.07
CA SER A 10 -0.32 -7.31 -0.92
C SER A 10 0.12 -6.35 -2.03
N THR A 11 -0.65 -6.30 -3.12
CA THR A 11 -0.36 -5.38 -4.24
C THR A 11 -1.19 -4.11 -4.10
N ALA A 12 -0.53 -2.96 -4.06
CA ALA A 12 -1.16 -1.65 -4.10
C ALA A 12 -1.48 -1.23 -5.54
N ALA A 13 -2.67 -0.65 -5.74
CA ALA A 13 -3.11 -0.07 -7.01
C ALA A 13 -3.11 1.46 -6.92
N LEU A 14 -2.14 2.11 -7.57
CA LEU A 14 -1.93 3.56 -7.52
C LEU A 14 -2.39 4.20 -8.84
N PRO A 15 -3.51 4.92 -8.87
CA PRO A 15 -4.02 5.51 -10.11
C PRO A 15 -3.21 6.75 -10.54
N CYS A 16 -3.09 6.94 -11.85
CA CYS A 16 -2.48 8.09 -12.50
C CYS A 16 -3.49 8.77 -13.45
N PRO A 17 -4.40 9.62 -12.92
CA PRO A 17 -5.28 10.45 -13.76
C PRO A 17 -4.49 11.47 -14.62
N ALA A 18 -3.22 11.72 -14.25
CA ALA A 18 -2.13 12.25 -15.05
C ALA A 18 -2.21 11.93 -16.55
N LEU A 19 -2.41 10.63 -16.84
CA LEU A 19 -2.32 10.06 -18.17
C LEU A 19 -3.60 10.25 -19.00
N THR A 20 -4.73 10.59 -18.36
CA THR A 20 -6.01 10.74 -19.06
C THR A 20 -5.93 11.92 -20.03
N PRO A 21 -6.19 11.72 -21.34
CA PRO A 21 -6.17 12.78 -22.33
C PRO A 21 -7.20 13.87 -22.01
N ILE A 22 -6.80 15.15 -22.10
CA ILE A 22 -7.71 16.29 -21.91
C ILE A 22 -8.16 16.86 -23.26
N GLN A 23 -7.30 16.78 -24.27
CA GLN A 23 -7.50 17.39 -25.58
C GLN A 23 -7.53 16.31 -26.65
N ALA A 24 -8.44 16.44 -27.62
CA ALA A 24 -8.66 15.44 -28.66
C ALA A 24 -7.43 15.14 -29.56
N ASN A 25 -6.50 16.09 -29.68
CA ASN A 25 -5.30 15.96 -30.52
C ASN A 25 -4.00 15.93 -29.70
N ASP A 26 -4.08 15.51 -28.44
CA ASP A 26 -2.94 15.35 -27.56
C ASP A 26 -2.80 13.90 -27.08
N HIS A 27 -1.57 13.46 -26.85
CA HIS A 27 -1.26 12.12 -26.40
C HIS A 27 -0.05 12.12 -25.48
N ALA A 28 -0.01 11.16 -24.56
CA ALA A 28 1.12 10.97 -23.67
C ALA A 28 2.33 10.43 -24.46
N LEU A 29 3.49 11.09 -24.30
CA LEU A 29 4.76 10.67 -24.88
C LEU A 29 5.58 9.82 -23.91
N ALA A 30 5.51 10.13 -22.62
CA ALA A 30 6.18 9.38 -21.58
C ALA A 30 5.45 9.55 -20.24
N ALA A 31 5.57 8.54 -19.38
CA ALA A 31 5.14 8.63 -18.01
C ALA A 31 6.21 8.07 -17.06
N PHE A 32 6.35 8.72 -15.92
CA PHE A 32 7.39 8.47 -14.93
C PHE A 32 6.77 8.35 -13.56
N TRP A 33 7.27 7.41 -12.76
CA TRP A 33 6.89 7.26 -11.37
C TRP A 33 8.06 7.50 -10.43
N TYR A 34 7.83 8.38 -9.47
CA TYR A 34 8.78 8.76 -8.42
C TYR A 34 8.20 8.38 -7.06
N LYS A 35 9.08 8.09 -6.11
CA LYS A 35 8.72 7.87 -4.71
C LYS A 35 9.36 8.95 -3.86
N ASP A 36 8.58 9.52 -2.96
CA ASP A 36 8.94 10.57 -2.01
C ASP A 36 9.63 11.76 -2.71
N ASP A 37 10.81 12.14 -2.25
CA ASP A 37 11.62 13.26 -2.76
C ASP A 37 12.68 12.83 -3.79
N GLN A 38 12.60 11.59 -4.28
CA GLN A 38 13.58 11.05 -5.21
C GLN A 38 13.53 11.78 -6.56
N VAL A 39 14.67 12.29 -7.00
CA VAL A 39 14.84 12.97 -8.31
C VAL A 39 14.88 12.01 -9.49
N THR A 40 15.15 10.72 -9.25
CA THR A 40 15.17 9.69 -10.31
C THR A 40 13.91 8.84 -10.23
N PRO A 41 13.26 8.54 -11.36
CA PRO A 41 12.07 7.69 -11.35
C PRO A 41 12.46 6.24 -11.08
N PHE A 42 11.62 5.50 -10.35
CA PHE A 42 11.82 4.07 -10.13
C PHE A 42 11.20 3.23 -11.25
N TYR A 43 10.23 3.78 -11.99
CA TYR A 43 9.58 3.15 -13.13
C TYR A 43 9.27 4.19 -14.21
N MET A 44 9.37 3.82 -15.47
CA MET A 44 8.95 4.68 -16.58
C MET A 44 8.38 3.89 -17.77
N VAL A 45 7.62 4.60 -18.60
CA VAL A 45 7.22 4.18 -19.95
C VAL A 45 7.56 5.30 -20.92
N ASP A 46 8.21 4.96 -22.03
CA ASP A 46 8.61 5.90 -23.07
C ASP A 46 8.03 5.49 -24.42
N ALA A 47 7.16 6.32 -24.97
CA ALA A 47 6.43 6.11 -26.22
C ALA A 47 6.76 7.17 -27.28
N ARG A 48 7.82 7.96 -27.10
CA ARG A 48 8.22 8.99 -28.09
C ARG A 48 8.55 8.42 -29.48
N THR A 49 8.85 7.13 -29.55
CA THR A 49 9.14 6.40 -30.79
C THR A 49 8.03 5.41 -31.16
N SER A 50 6.90 5.44 -30.45
CA SER A 50 5.76 4.55 -30.60
C SER A 50 4.52 5.31 -31.05
N LEU A 51 3.51 4.60 -31.57
CA LEU A 51 2.25 5.20 -32.03
C LEU A 51 1.34 5.67 -30.89
N SER A 52 1.44 5.02 -29.72
CA SER A 52 0.67 5.34 -28.52
C SER A 52 1.47 4.98 -27.27
N ILE A 53 1.03 5.49 -26.11
CA ILE A 53 1.64 5.18 -24.82
C ILE A 53 1.56 3.69 -24.47
N GLU A 54 0.53 2.99 -24.97
CA GLU A 54 0.31 1.55 -24.77
C GLU A 54 1.37 0.67 -25.43
N LEU A 55 1.98 1.18 -26.50
CA LEU A 55 3.11 0.55 -27.19
C LEU A 55 4.46 1.13 -26.74
N GLY A 56 4.46 1.90 -25.64
CA GLY A 56 5.66 2.47 -25.06
C GLY A 56 6.57 1.39 -24.45
N LYS A 57 7.88 1.67 -24.42
CA LYS A 57 8.84 0.78 -23.76
C LYS A 57 8.84 1.05 -22.27
N HIS A 58 8.45 0.05 -21.48
CA HIS A 58 8.52 0.08 -20.03
C HIS A 58 9.95 -0.20 -19.54
N ARG A 59 10.37 0.50 -18.48
CA ARG A 59 11.66 0.30 -17.81
C ARG A 59 11.50 0.37 -16.30
N GLN A 60 11.91 -0.70 -15.64
CA GLN A 60 12.12 -0.78 -14.20
C GLN A 60 13.54 -0.28 -13.89
N LEU A 61 13.67 0.73 -13.01
CA LEU A 61 14.92 1.45 -12.79
C LEU A 61 15.51 1.25 -11.40
N SER A 62 14.78 0.57 -10.51
CA SER A 62 15.23 0.25 -9.16
C SER A 62 14.60 -1.06 -8.66
N HIS A 63 14.98 -1.50 -7.46
CA HIS A 63 14.36 -2.66 -6.82
C HIS A 63 12.83 -2.48 -6.65
N LEU A 64 12.36 -1.28 -6.29
CA LEU A 64 10.94 -0.96 -6.25
C LEU A 64 10.30 -1.03 -7.65
N GLY A 65 11.02 -0.55 -8.68
CA GLY A 65 10.61 -0.67 -10.08
C GLY A 65 10.40 -2.12 -10.51
N ASN A 66 11.29 -3.04 -10.10
CA ASN A 66 11.19 -4.47 -10.42
C ASN A 66 9.93 -5.13 -9.83
N ARG A 67 9.41 -4.58 -8.72
CA ARG A 67 8.16 -4.99 -8.06
C ARG A 67 6.94 -4.18 -8.51
N SER A 68 7.06 -3.45 -9.62
CA SER A 68 6.02 -2.56 -10.11
C SER A 68 5.65 -2.86 -11.56
N MET A 69 4.37 -2.68 -11.89
CA MET A 69 3.84 -2.82 -13.25
C MET A 69 2.83 -1.71 -13.53
N PHE A 70 3.08 -0.91 -14.57
CA PHE A 70 2.18 0.18 -14.95
C PHE A 70 1.25 -0.23 -16.09
N ASN A 71 -0.04 -0.34 -15.79
CA ASN A 71 -1.08 -0.60 -16.78
C ASN A 71 -1.65 0.71 -17.32
N VAL A 72 -1.21 1.06 -18.52
CA VAL A 72 -1.57 2.31 -19.23
C VAL A 72 -2.89 2.23 -20.00
N SER A 73 -3.44 1.03 -20.22
CA SER A 73 -4.70 0.83 -20.95
C SER A 73 -5.95 1.01 -20.07
N LEU A 74 -5.78 1.20 -18.76
CA LEU A 74 -6.87 1.53 -17.84
C LEU A 74 -7.15 3.04 -17.85
N ASN A 75 -8.37 3.43 -17.49
CA ASN A 75 -8.75 4.85 -17.33
C ASN A 75 -9.39 5.10 -15.96
N PRO A 76 -8.68 5.74 -15.00
CA PRO A 76 -7.30 6.20 -15.12
C PRO A 76 -6.31 5.02 -15.16
N ALA A 77 -5.12 5.26 -15.72
CA ALA A 77 -4.03 4.27 -15.73
C ALA A 77 -3.62 3.92 -14.29
N VAL A 78 -3.13 2.70 -14.04
CA VAL A 78 -2.84 2.22 -12.68
C VAL A 78 -1.44 1.62 -12.61
N LEU A 79 -0.65 2.07 -11.63
CA LEU A 79 0.59 1.40 -11.24
C LEU A 79 0.27 0.39 -10.13
N TYR A 80 0.54 -0.88 -10.41
CA TYR A 80 0.55 -1.93 -9.42
C TYR A 80 1.94 -1.99 -8.78
N VAL A 81 2.00 -2.01 -7.45
CA VAL A 81 3.23 -2.13 -6.67
C VAL A 81 3.04 -3.26 -5.67
N ASP A 82 3.85 -4.31 -5.75
CA ASP A 82 3.85 -5.37 -4.73
C ASP A 82 4.49 -4.83 -3.46
N VAL A 83 3.74 -4.72 -2.37
CA VAL A 83 4.21 -4.15 -1.09
C VAL A 83 4.82 -5.24 -0.23
N GLU A 84 6.09 -5.09 0.12
CA GLU A 84 6.82 -6.05 0.96
C GLU A 84 6.90 -5.57 2.41
N THR A 85 7.21 -4.29 2.61
CA THR A 85 7.58 -3.74 3.92
C THR A 85 6.94 -2.38 4.16
N LYS A 86 7.05 -1.87 5.39
CA LYS A 86 6.53 -0.54 5.75
C LYS A 86 7.28 0.58 5.04
N GLU A 87 8.51 0.33 4.58
CA GLU A 87 9.38 1.25 3.85
C GLU A 87 8.83 1.56 2.44
N ASP A 88 7.95 0.71 1.91
CA ASP A 88 7.23 0.98 0.66
C ASP A 88 6.17 2.07 0.83
N ALA A 89 5.73 2.37 2.05
CA ALA A 89 4.88 3.52 2.34
C ALA A 89 5.57 4.82 1.92
N GLY A 90 4.78 5.82 1.54
CA GLY A 90 5.30 7.11 1.11
C GLY A 90 4.41 7.79 0.07
N THR A 91 4.95 8.83 -0.53
CA THR A 91 4.28 9.61 -1.57
C THR A 91 4.74 9.17 -2.94
N TYR A 92 3.81 8.73 -3.79
CA TYR A 92 4.09 8.31 -5.15
C TYR A 92 3.60 9.39 -6.12
N VAL A 93 4.48 9.81 -7.02
CA VAL A 93 4.19 10.85 -8.01
C VAL A 93 4.26 10.26 -9.40
N CYS A 94 3.13 10.25 -10.10
CA CYS A 94 3.07 9.99 -11.53
C CYS A 94 3.23 11.32 -12.28
N ARG A 95 4.24 11.43 -13.13
CA ARG A 95 4.44 12.56 -14.04
C ARG A 95 4.21 12.08 -15.47
N VAL A 96 3.45 12.85 -16.24
CA VAL A 96 3.16 12.56 -17.65
C VAL A 96 3.62 13.74 -18.49
N ASP A 97 4.48 13.44 -19.46
CA ASP A 97 4.89 14.38 -20.50
C ASP A 97 4.05 14.11 -21.75
N SER A 98 3.34 15.13 -22.23
CA SER A 98 2.45 15.05 -23.39
C SER A 98 3.06 15.71 -24.62
N TYR A 99 2.51 15.43 -25.80
CA TYR A 99 2.96 16.01 -27.06
C TYR A 99 2.66 17.51 -27.18
N ARG A 100 1.47 17.94 -26.75
CA ARG A 100 1.01 19.34 -26.83
C ARG A 100 0.71 19.96 -25.48
N SER A 101 0.05 19.23 -24.58
CA SER A 101 -0.27 19.78 -23.26
C SER A 101 0.98 19.92 -22.40
N LEU A 102 0.88 20.80 -21.41
CA LEU A 102 1.87 20.90 -20.34
C LEU A 102 2.03 19.56 -19.62
N THR A 103 3.23 19.30 -19.10
CA THR A 103 3.48 18.18 -18.19
C THR A 103 2.51 18.22 -17.01
N ARG A 104 1.93 17.07 -16.68
CA ARG A 104 0.99 16.94 -15.57
C ARG A 104 1.51 15.95 -14.55
N THR A 105 1.09 16.13 -13.30
CA THR A 105 1.44 15.22 -12.22
C THR A 105 0.20 14.74 -11.47
N SER A 106 0.27 13.55 -10.91
CA SER A 106 -0.71 12.99 -9.97
C SER A 106 0.03 12.43 -8.78
N THR A 107 -0.47 12.71 -7.58
CA THR A 107 0.16 12.31 -6.33
C THR A 107 -0.76 11.39 -5.55
N VAL A 108 -0.23 10.23 -5.14
CA VAL A 108 -0.92 9.23 -4.34
C VAL A 108 -0.08 8.94 -3.10
N THR A 109 -0.68 8.98 -1.92
CA THR A 109 -0.01 8.57 -0.67
C THR A 109 -0.33 7.11 -0.40
N LEU A 110 0.69 6.26 -0.38
CA LEU A 110 0.60 4.86 -0.01
C LEU A 110 0.84 4.70 1.49
N ILE A 111 -0.13 4.11 2.18
CA ILE A 111 -0.07 3.79 3.59
C ILE A 111 0.01 2.27 3.72
N VAL A 112 1.08 1.78 4.35
CA VAL A 112 1.23 0.36 4.67
C VAL A 112 0.79 0.13 6.11
N LEU A 113 -0.30 -0.60 6.28
CA LEU A 113 -0.91 -0.86 7.59
C LEU A 113 -0.07 -1.85 8.41
N SER A 114 -0.16 -1.76 9.74
CA SER A 114 0.52 -2.70 10.63
C SER A 114 -0.18 -4.08 10.62
N PRO A 115 0.56 -5.20 10.56
CA PRO A 115 -0.01 -6.54 10.53
C PRO A 115 -0.53 -7.05 11.88
N THR A 116 -0.24 -6.39 12.99
CA THR A 116 -0.67 -6.83 14.32
C THR A 116 -1.25 -5.67 15.12
N PRO A 117 -2.52 -5.75 15.56
CA PRO A 117 -2.97 -4.93 16.68
C PRO A 117 -2.20 -5.34 17.95
N LYS A 118 -1.90 -4.38 18.81
CA LYS A 118 -1.31 -4.67 20.12
C LYS A 118 -2.42 -5.15 21.04
N LEU A 119 -2.33 -6.40 21.46
CA LEU A 119 -3.26 -7.00 22.40
C LEU A 119 -2.76 -6.73 23.82
N HIS A 120 -3.59 -6.06 24.61
CA HIS A 120 -3.39 -5.82 26.02
C HIS A 120 -4.46 -6.59 26.79
N ILE A 121 -4.04 -7.41 27.75
CA ILE A 121 -4.96 -8.11 28.64
C ILE A 121 -4.85 -7.45 29.99
N TYR A 122 -5.98 -7.05 30.56
CA TYR A 122 -6.07 -6.47 31.88
C TYR A 122 -6.81 -7.42 32.82
N GLU A 123 -6.37 -7.45 34.06
CA GLU A 123 -7.12 -7.99 35.19
C GLU A 123 -7.61 -6.79 35.98
N GLU A 124 -8.93 -6.58 35.98
CA GLU A 124 -9.54 -5.31 36.39
C GLU A 124 -8.92 -4.13 35.60
N GLU A 125 -8.12 -3.28 36.26
CA GLU A 125 -7.42 -2.13 35.67
C GLU A 125 -5.90 -2.39 35.47
N THR A 126 -5.41 -3.60 35.79
CA THR A 126 -3.98 -3.91 35.79
C THR A 126 -3.57 -4.66 34.52
N LEU A 127 -2.62 -4.11 33.76
CA LEU A 127 -2.08 -4.76 32.56
C LEU A 127 -1.27 -6.02 32.91
N LEU A 128 -1.74 -7.18 32.44
CA LEU A 128 -1.04 -8.46 32.51
C LEU A 128 0.04 -8.54 31.41
N ARG A 129 1.27 -8.91 31.80
CA ARG A 129 2.43 -8.94 30.89
C ARG A 129 2.88 -10.34 30.48
N ASP A 130 2.64 -11.37 31.29
CA ASP A 130 3.17 -12.70 31.07
C ASP A 130 2.19 -13.80 31.51
N VAL A 131 2.17 -14.13 32.81
CA VAL A 131 1.30 -15.16 33.37
C VAL A 131 0.25 -14.53 34.28
N ALA A 132 -1.00 -14.93 34.09
CA ALA A 132 -2.13 -14.54 34.93
C ALA A 132 -2.28 -15.56 36.08
N GLY A 133 -2.46 -15.10 37.32
CA GLY A 133 -2.63 -15.94 38.52
C GLY A 133 -1.42 -15.95 39.47
N PRO A 134 -1.39 -16.85 40.48
CA PRO A 134 -2.26 -18.02 40.68
C PRO A 134 -3.65 -17.70 41.24
N TYR A 135 -4.65 -18.48 40.83
CA TYR A 135 -6.06 -18.32 41.21
C TYR A 135 -6.53 -19.40 42.17
N LYS A 136 -7.51 -19.07 43.03
CA LYS A 136 -8.13 -20.06 43.91
C LYS A 136 -9.19 -20.84 43.16
N GLU A 137 -9.26 -22.14 43.43
CA GLU A 137 -10.33 -22.97 42.90
C GLU A 137 -11.69 -22.49 43.43
N GLY A 138 -12.65 -22.29 42.52
CA GLY A 138 -13.98 -21.76 42.82
C GLY A 138 -14.11 -20.22 42.85
N SER A 139 -13.05 -19.45 42.56
CA SER A 139 -13.16 -17.99 42.39
C SER A 139 -13.59 -17.61 40.98
N ASP A 140 -14.41 -16.57 40.87
CA ASP A 140 -14.70 -15.92 39.58
C ASP A 140 -13.48 -15.13 39.08
N LEU A 141 -13.22 -15.19 37.77
CA LEU A 141 -12.10 -14.52 37.11
C LEU A 141 -12.63 -13.65 35.96
N GLU A 142 -12.33 -12.36 35.97
CA GLU A 142 -12.66 -11.42 34.91
C GLU A 142 -11.38 -10.85 34.27
N LEU A 143 -11.24 -11.05 32.96
CA LEU A 143 -10.13 -10.52 32.18
C LEU A 143 -10.65 -9.66 31.04
N THR A 144 -10.14 -8.44 30.94
CA THR A 144 -10.49 -7.49 29.88
C THR A 144 -9.44 -7.54 28.79
N CYS A 145 -9.85 -7.85 27.56
CA CYS A 145 -8.97 -7.79 26.40
C CYS A 145 -9.17 -6.46 25.66
N GLU A 146 -8.14 -5.63 25.61
CA GLU A 146 -8.11 -4.40 24.83
C GLU A 146 -7.19 -4.57 23.62
N LEU A 147 -7.71 -4.27 22.43
CA LEU A 147 -6.91 -4.18 21.21
C LEU A 147 -6.60 -2.72 20.94
N THR A 148 -5.32 -2.35 21.02
CA THR A 148 -4.87 -1.00 20.66
C THR A 148 -4.18 -1.01 19.29
N GLY A 149 -4.47 0.04 18.52
CA GLY A 149 -4.00 0.22 17.15
C GLY A 149 -5.19 0.38 16.22
N GLY A 150 -5.16 1.42 15.38
CA GLY A 150 -6.24 1.77 14.46
C GLY A 150 -6.43 0.77 13.32
N LYS A 151 -6.66 1.26 12.10
CA LYS A 151 -6.77 0.39 10.93
C LYS A 151 -5.52 -0.49 10.79
N ASN A 152 -5.69 -1.79 10.91
CA ASN A 152 -4.63 -2.80 10.89
C ASN A 152 -5.03 -3.95 9.97
N CYS A 153 -4.04 -4.68 9.48
CA CYS A 153 -4.29 -5.88 8.70
C CYS A 153 -4.66 -7.04 9.63
N LEU A 154 -5.93 -7.42 9.63
CA LEU A 154 -6.40 -8.58 10.38
C LEU A 154 -6.01 -9.85 9.64
N ILE A 155 -4.96 -10.52 10.12
CA ILE A 155 -4.61 -11.85 9.66
C ILE A 155 -5.40 -12.85 10.51
N LEU A 156 -6.49 -13.39 9.96
CA LEU A 156 -7.25 -14.48 10.59
C LEU A 156 -6.43 -15.77 10.55
N LYS A 157 -5.61 -16.00 11.57
CA LYS A 157 -4.97 -17.31 11.79
C LYS A 157 -5.91 -18.17 12.64
N GLY A 158 -6.60 -19.11 12.00
CA GLY A 158 -7.42 -20.09 12.70
C GLY A 158 -6.56 -21.01 13.58
N ARG A 159 -6.70 -20.90 14.91
CA ARG A 159 -6.20 -21.89 15.88
C ARG A 159 -7.41 -22.55 16.54
N LYS A 160 -7.62 -23.84 16.30
CA LYS A 160 -8.48 -24.67 17.17
C LYS A 160 -7.82 -24.72 18.54
N LYS A 161 -8.43 -24.12 19.56
CA LYS A 161 -8.12 -24.42 20.96
C LYS A 161 -9.07 -25.50 21.44
N SER A 162 -8.50 -26.60 21.93
CA SER A 162 -9.18 -27.64 22.70
C SER A 162 -9.47 -27.14 24.12
N THR A 163 -10.68 -27.40 24.59
CA THR A 163 -11.19 -27.08 25.93
C THR A 163 -10.43 -27.88 26.99
N PHE A 164 -9.96 -27.23 28.06
CA PHE A 164 -9.61 -27.90 29.31
C PHE A 164 -10.82 -27.77 30.25
N GLN A 165 -11.42 -28.92 30.60
CA GLN A 165 -12.29 -29.03 31.76
C GLN A 165 -11.43 -29.51 32.93
N LEU A 166 -11.51 -28.80 34.06
CA LEU A 166 -11.12 -29.34 35.37
C LEU A 166 -12.24 -30.24 35.89
#